data_AF-A0A369BNB1-F1
#
_entry.id   AF-A0A369BNB1-F1
#
_cell.length_a   1.000
_cell.length_b   1.000
_cell.length_c   1.000
_cell.angle_alpha   90.00
_cell.angle_beta   90.00
_cell.angle_gamma   90.00
#
_symmetry.space_group_name_H-M   'P 1'
#
loop_
_entity.id
_entity.type
_entity.pdbx_description
1 polymer ?
#
loop_
_entity_poly.entity_id
_entity_poly.type
_entity_poly.pdbx_seq_one_letter_code
_entity_poly.pdbx_strand_id
1 'polypeptide(L)'
;MNAITPLPNDKQTLLDGPGGFEVYNRELVRKVFPRIIREVYDEVYADSRQRKPDIRDIIAFYFTLQSYIDGNYLRADGTINDRFGACFISYETLTSMLRIERNRIKQLADILEANGIIRTATRWESTRKFKWYFPSYCPRITDDGYVVDEDGTKIVPDMNVYRPRRKRKGVA
;
A
#
# COMPACT_ATOMS: atom_id res chain seq x y z
N MET A 1 21.14 32.26 -1.53
CA MET A 1 20.66 31.26 -0.57
C MET A 1 19.86 30.25 -1.37
N ASN A 2 20.40 29.04 -1.58
CA ASN A 2 19.72 28.02 -2.36
C ASN A 2 18.47 27.57 -1.60
N ALA A 3 17.30 27.68 -2.24
CA ALA A 3 16.07 27.16 -1.69
C ALA A 3 16.24 25.65 -1.48
N ILE A 4 16.20 25.21 -0.22
CA ILE A 4 16.23 23.78 0.12
C ILE A 4 14.92 23.21 -0.39
N THR A 5 14.98 22.49 -1.51
CA THR A 5 13.85 21.72 -2.01
C THR A 5 13.51 20.69 -0.93
N PRO A 6 12.29 20.67 -0.38
CA PRO A 6 11.93 19.68 0.62
C PRO A 6 12.05 18.29 -0.01
N LEU A 7 13.07 17.53 0.42
CA LEU A 7 13.21 16.14 0.08
C LEU A 7 12.21 15.36 0.95
N PRO A 8 11.36 14.48 0.40
CA PRO A 8 10.77 13.46 1.24
C PRO A 8 11.95 12.67 1.81
N ASN A 9 11.97 12.54 3.14
CA ASN A 9 13.05 11.93 3.91
C ASN A 9 14.29 12.82 4.16
N ASP A 10 14.12 14.12 4.42
CA ASP A 10 15.17 14.89 5.10
C ASP A 10 15.48 14.24 6.46
N LYS A 11 16.58 13.48 6.48
CA LYS A 11 16.99 12.66 7.62
C LYS A 11 17.21 13.51 8.87
N GLN A 12 17.68 14.75 8.72
CA GLN A 12 17.93 15.65 9.83
C GLN A 12 16.61 16.09 10.46
N THR A 13 15.66 16.54 9.63
CA THR A 13 14.33 16.95 10.07
C THR A 13 13.55 15.82 10.75
N LEU A 14 13.71 14.58 10.27
CA LEU A 14 13.06 13.41 10.87
C LEU A 14 13.74 12.93 12.17
N LEU A 15 15.06 13.12 12.31
CA LEU A 15 15.81 12.80 13.53
C LEU A 15 15.59 13.84 14.63
N ASP A 16 15.38 15.11 14.25
CA ASP A 16 15.17 16.23 15.16
C ASP A 16 13.73 16.29 15.71
N GLY A 17 12.82 15.48 15.17
CA GLY A 17 11.45 15.34 15.67
C GLY A 17 11.39 14.56 17.00
N PRO A 18 10.51 14.93 17.96
CA PRO A 18 10.41 14.28 19.27
C PRO A 18 9.98 12.81 19.23
N GLY A 19 9.52 12.32 18.06
CA GLY A 19 9.17 10.92 17.81
C GLY A 19 10.31 10.05 17.26
N GLY A 20 11.46 10.63 16.89
CA GLY A 20 12.57 9.95 16.23
C GLY A 20 12.30 9.58 14.75
N PHE A 21 13.32 9.01 14.09
CA PHE A 21 13.23 8.55 12.70
C PHE A 21 12.58 7.16 12.61
N GLU A 22 11.42 7.09 11.95
CA GLU A 22 10.76 5.83 11.61
C GLU A 22 10.87 5.54 10.11
N VAL A 23 11.52 4.41 9.77
CA VAL A 23 11.64 3.93 8.37
C VAL A 23 10.27 3.54 7.79
N TYR A 24 9.35 3.14 8.67
CA TYR A 24 7.98 2.80 8.36
C TYR A 24 7.08 3.21 9.52
N ASN A 25 5.83 3.57 9.24
CA ASN A 25 4.88 3.93 10.29
C ASN A 25 4.55 2.70 11.15
N ARG A 26 5.02 2.69 12.40
CA ARG A 26 4.83 1.55 13.32
C ARG A 26 3.36 1.29 13.67
N GLU A 27 2.51 2.31 13.61
CA GLU A 27 1.09 2.20 13.94
C GLU A 27 0.33 1.43 12.85
N LEU A 28 0.84 1.40 11.60
CA LEU A 28 0.33 0.46 10.59
C LEU A 28 0.48 -0.98 11.07
N VAL A 29 1.63 -1.32 11.66
CA VAL A 29 1.92 -2.68 12.16
C VAL A 29 1.17 -2.99 13.45
N ARG A 30 1.08 -2.01 14.36
CA ARG A 30 0.51 -2.21 15.70
C ARG A 30 -1.01 -2.17 15.72
N LYS A 31 -1.63 -1.38 14.85
CA LYS A 31 -3.08 -1.10 14.90
C LYS A 31 -3.77 -1.46 13.59
N VAL A 32 -3.29 -0.97 12.46
CA VAL A 32 -4.01 -1.07 11.17
C VAL A 32 -4.04 -2.51 10.63
N PHE A 33 -2.88 -3.17 10.47
CA PHE A 33 -2.85 -4.55 9.97
C PHE A 33 -3.58 -5.54 10.90
N PRO A 34 -3.41 -5.50 12.23
CA PRO A 34 -4.20 -6.34 13.13
C PRO A 34 -5.71 -6.13 12.98
N ARG A 35 -6.14 -4.88 12.83
CA ARG A 35 -7.55 -4.53 12.62
C ARG A 35 -8.08 -5.08 11.30
N ILE A 36 -7.36 -4.93 10.19
CA ILE A 36 -7.73 -5.53 8.89
C ILE A 36 -7.80 -7.07 8.97
N ILE A 37 -6.82 -7.71 9.61
CA ILE A 37 -6.79 -9.17 9.75
C ILE A 37 -8.01 -9.65 10.55
N ARG A 38 -8.37 -8.96 11.63
CA ARG A 38 -9.57 -9.22 12.44
C ARG A 38 -10.83 -9.06 11.60
N GLU A 39 -11.01 -7.93 10.91
CA GLU A 39 -12.18 -7.67 10.05
C GLU A 39 -12.34 -8.77 8.99
N VAL A 40 -11.25 -9.22 8.37
CA VAL A 40 -11.30 -10.33 7.41
C VAL A 40 -11.76 -11.62 8.07
N TYR A 41 -11.20 -12.00 9.21
CA TYR A 41 -11.46 -13.30 9.81
C TYR A 41 -12.74 -13.39 10.63
N ASP A 42 -13.12 -12.31 11.29
CA ASP A 42 -14.15 -12.28 12.33
C ASP A 42 -15.41 -11.55 11.87
N GLU A 43 -15.36 -10.84 10.73
CA GLU A 43 -16.53 -10.16 10.15
C GLU A 43 -16.84 -10.71 8.76
N VAL A 44 -15.89 -10.63 7.82
CA VAL A 44 -16.14 -11.02 6.42
C VAL A 44 -16.29 -12.53 6.25
N TYR A 45 -15.49 -13.30 7.01
CA TYR A 45 -15.45 -14.76 6.98
C TYR A 45 -15.99 -15.42 8.26
N ALA A 46 -16.68 -14.67 9.13
CA ALA A 46 -17.21 -15.17 10.41
C ALA A 46 -18.01 -16.48 10.24
N ASP A 47 -19.00 -16.45 9.36
CA ASP A 47 -19.92 -17.57 9.07
C ASP A 47 -19.55 -18.35 7.81
N SER A 48 -18.38 -18.07 7.24
CA SER A 48 -17.97 -18.69 5.99
C SER A 48 -17.59 -20.15 6.20
N ARG A 49 -18.27 -21.06 5.48
CA ARG A 49 -17.84 -22.46 5.34
C ARG A 49 -16.60 -22.62 4.44
N GLN A 50 -16.17 -21.56 3.74
CA GLN A 50 -14.98 -21.57 2.89
C GLN A 50 -13.72 -21.38 3.73
N ARG A 51 -12.60 -21.92 3.23
CA ARG A 51 -11.26 -21.70 3.81
C ARG A 51 -10.98 -20.20 3.93
N LYS A 52 -10.60 -19.76 5.14
CA LYS A 52 -10.18 -18.38 5.40
C LYS A 52 -8.93 -18.05 4.56
N PRO A 53 -8.84 -16.86 3.96
CA PRO A 53 -7.69 -16.50 3.13
C PRO A 53 -6.45 -16.22 3.99
N ASP A 54 -5.27 -16.34 3.39
CA ASP A 54 -4.00 -15.98 4.03
C ASP A 54 -3.81 -14.45 4.01
N ILE A 55 -4.67 -13.69 4.68
CA ILE A 55 -4.65 -12.20 4.65
C ILE A 55 -3.35 -11.61 5.22
N ARG A 56 -2.62 -12.36 6.07
CA ARG A 56 -1.36 -11.91 6.68
C ARG A 56 -0.28 -11.54 5.65
N ASP A 57 -0.37 -12.07 4.42
CA ASP A 57 0.48 -11.68 3.28
C ASP A 57 0.45 -10.17 3.00
N ILE A 58 -0.60 -9.45 3.43
CA ILE A 58 -0.73 -8.01 3.26
C ILE A 58 0.45 -7.22 3.86
N ILE A 59 1.02 -7.73 4.95
CA ILE A 59 2.15 -7.11 5.65
C ILE A 59 3.41 -7.27 4.80
N ALA A 60 3.73 -8.50 4.37
CA ALA A 60 4.89 -8.77 3.52
C ALA A 60 4.78 -8.05 2.18
N PHE A 61 3.57 -7.99 1.60
CA PHE A 61 3.30 -7.23 0.40
C PHE A 61 3.57 -5.73 0.60
N TYR A 62 3.05 -5.10 1.66
CA TYR A 62 3.29 -3.69 1.96
C TYR A 62 4.79 -3.36 2.10
N PHE A 63 5.54 -4.15 2.87
CA PHE A 63 6.98 -3.91 3.04
C PHE A 63 7.77 -4.18 1.76
N THR A 64 7.33 -5.13 0.93
CA THR A 64 7.91 -5.31 -0.40
C THR A 64 7.69 -4.08 -1.28
N LEU A 65 6.51 -3.47 -1.24
CA LEU A 65 6.28 -2.23 -1.97
C LEU A 65 7.19 -1.10 -1.48
N GLN A 66 7.32 -0.93 -0.16
CA GLN A 66 8.20 0.10 0.43
C GLN A 66 9.66 -0.06 0.01
N SER A 67 10.19 -1.28 0.00
CA SER A 67 11.59 -1.54 -0.35
C SER A 67 11.95 -1.25 -1.81
N TYR A 68 10.96 -1.06 -2.69
CA TYR A 68 11.14 -0.83 -4.13
C TYR A 68 10.59 0.54 -4.58
N ILE A 69 10.42 1.49 -3.66
CA ILE A 69 10.04 2.86 -4.01
C ILE A 69 11.18 3.56 -4.75
N ASP A 70 10.85 4.25 -5.84
CA ASP A 70 11.79 5.17 -6.50
C ASP A 70 12.01 6.43 -5.65
N GLY A 71 13.20 6.55 -5.08
CA GLY A 71 13.64 7.72 -4.32
C GLY A 71 14.16 8.88 -5.16
N ASN A 72 14.24 8.74 -6.49
CA ASN A 72 14.83 9.77 -7.34
C ASN A 72 13.78 10.81 -7.74
N TYR A 73 13.86 12.01 -7.19
CA TYR A 73 12.97 13.13 -7.53
C TYR A 73 13.18 13.64 -8.96
N LEU A 74 14.45 13.67 -9.39
CA LEU A 74 14.84 14.09 -10.73
C LEU A 74 15.40 12.91 -11.51
N ARG A 75 15.19 12.92 -12.82
CA ARG A 75 15.91 12.06 -13.76
C ARG A 75 17.33 12.61 -13.99
N ALA A 76 18.17 11.81 -14.66
CA ALA A 76 19.55 12.20 -14.99
C ALA A 76 19.64 13.48 -15.84
N ASP A 77 18.59 13.82 -16.58
CA ASP A 77 18.48 15.02 -17.40
C ASP A 77 17.93 16.25 -16.65
N GLY A 78 17.67 16.13 -15.34
CA GLY A 78 17.14 17.21 -14.49
C GLY A 78 15.62 17.39 -14.54
N THR A 79 14.90 16.57 -15.31
CA THR A 79 13.42 16.61 -15.34
C THR A 79 12.80 15.91 -14.13
N ILE A 80 11.60 16.32 -13.71
CA ILE A 80 10.87 15.67 -12.59
C ILE A 80 10.54 14.22 -12.97
N ASN A 81 10.87 13.30 -12.08
CA ASN A 81 10.54 11.89 -12.23
C ASN A 81 9.08 11.65 -11.85
N ASP A 82 8.27 11.25 -12.82
CA ASP A 82 6.86 10.90 -12.63
C ASP A 82 6.65 9.63 -11.77
N ARG A 83 7.71 8.82 -11.61
CA ARG A 83 7.73 7.63 -10.76
C ARG A 83 8.17 7.92 -9.34
N PHE A 84 8.54 9.15 -9.02
CA PHE A 84 9.01 9.49 -7.70
C PHE A 84 7.98 9.09 -6.62
N GLY A 85 8.44 8.37 -5.61
CA GLY A 85 7.59 7.86 -4.53
C GLY A 85 6.72 6.66 -4.92
N ALA A 86 6.79 6.19 -6.17
CA ALA A 86 6.10 4.99 -6.65
C ALA A 86 6.98 3.75 -6.53
N CYS A 87 6.37 2.64 -6.13
CA CYS A 87 6.85 1.30 -6.40
C CYS A 87 6.27 0.82 -7.74
N PHE A 88 7.15 0.43 -8.66
CA PHE A 88 6.79 0.00 -10.03
C PHE A 88 7.28 -1.41 -10.36
N ILE A 89 7.46 -2.24 -9.33
CA ILE A 89 7.88 -3.65 -9.45
C ILE A 89 6.91 -4.47 -10.32
N SER A 90 7.44 -5.39 -11.13
CA SER A 90 6.61 -6.22 -12.01
C SER A 90 5.78 -7.24 -11.22
N TYR A 91 4.68 -7.70 -11.83
CA TYR A 91 3.89 -8.79 -11.24
C TYR A 91 4.70 -10.08 -11.15
N GLU A 92 5.54 -10.41 -12.14
CA GLU A 92 6.36 -11.62 -12.06
C GLU A 92 7.28 -11.58 -10.84
N THR A 93 7.97 -10.46 -10.62
CA THR A 93 8.85 -10.28 -9.46
C THR A 93 8.07 -10.39 -8.15
N LEU A 94 6.92 -9.71 -8.03
CA LEU A 94 6.06 -9.79 -6.84
C LEU A 94 5.61 -11.23 -6.55
N THR A 95 5.12 -11.95 -7.56
CA THR A 95 4.66 -13.34 -7.40
C THR A 95 5.80 -14.29 -7.02
N SER A 96 7.00 -14.07 -7.59
CA SER A 96 8.20 -14.85 -7.27
C SER A 96 8.67 -14.64 -5.83
N MET A 97 8.79 -13.38 -5.41
CA MET A 97 9.27 -13.01 -4.07
C MET A 97 8.31 -13.44 -2.97
N LEU A 98 7.02 -13.16 -3.16
CA LEU A 98 6.00 -13.40 -2.14
C LEU A 98 5.42 -14.81 -2.22
N ARG A 99 5.75 -15.59 -3.26
CA ARG A 99 5.23 -16.94 -3.51
C ARG A 99 3.69 -17.00 -3.53
N ILE A 100 3.05 -15.96 -4.07
CA ILE A 100 1.60 -15.85 -4.19
C ILE A 100 1.16 -15.60 -5.64
N GLU A 101 -0.08 -15.97 -5.95
CA GLU A 101 -0.62 -15.80 -7.29
C GLU A 101 -0.89 -14.33 -7.65
N ARG A 102 -0.90 -14.04 -8.96
CA ARG A 102 -1.17 -12.69 -9.48
C ARG A 102 -2.50 -12.10 -9.00
N ASN A 103 -3.55 -12.93 -8.90
CA ASN A 103 -4.86 -12.49 -8.42
C ASN A 103 -4.81 -12.06 -6.94
N ARG A 104 -3.94 -12.69 -6.14
CA ARG A 104 -3.72 -12.34 -4.74
C ARG A 104 -3.04 -10.99 -4.62
N ILE A 105 -2.03 -10.70 -5.44
CA ILE A 105 -1.40 -9.36 -5.49
C ILE A 105 -2.45 -8.27 -5.70
N LYS A 106 -3.35 -8.46 -6.66
CA LYS A 106 -4.42 -7.49 -6.90
C LYS A 106 -5.35 -7.35 -5.69
N GLN A 107 -5.74 -8.45 -5.06
CA GLN A 107 -6.59 -8.41 -3.87
C GLN A 107 -5.92 -7.65 -2.73
N LEU A 108 -4.65 -7.95 -2.43
CA LEU A 108 -3.89 -7.27 -1.38
C LEU A 108 -3.75 -5.76 -1.67
N ALA A 109 -3.50 -5.39 -2.94
CA ALA A 109 -3.44 -3.99 -3.34
C ALA A 109 -4.79 -3.28 -3.18
N ASP A 110 -5.89 -3.90 -3.61
CA ASP A 110 -7.24 -3.33 -3.47
C ASP A 110 -7.57 -3.13 -1.96
N ILE A 111 -7.19 -4.07 -1.08
CA ILE A 111 -7.38 -3.97 0.39
C ILE A 111 -6.57 -2.81 0.99
N LEU A 112 -5.28 -2.71 0.64
CA LEU A 112 -4.42 -1.63 1.12
C LEU A 112 -4.92 -0.26 0.65
N GLU A 113 -5.39 -0.17 -0.60
CA GLU A 113 -5.93 1.07 -1.17
C GLU A 113 -7.24 1.48 -0.51
N ALA A 114 -8.17 0.54 -0.28
CA ALA A 114 -9.42 0.80 0.42
C ALA A 114 -9.22 1.26 1.89
N ASN A 115 -8.07 0.95 2.48
CA ASN A 115 -7.70 1.37 3.83
C ASN A 115 -6.82 2.64 3.85
N GLY A 116 -6.60 3.28 2.69
CA GLY A 116 -5.78 4.49 2.59
C GLY A 116 -4.29 4.27 2.83
N ILE A 117 -3.81 3.01 2.84
CA ILE A 117 -2.42 2.67 3.11
C ILE A 117 -1.56 2.88 1.87
N ILE A 118 -2.13 2.66 0.68
CA ILE A 118 -1.48 2.95 -0.60
C ILE A 118 -2.45 3.68 -1.53
N ARG A 119 -1.92 4.38 -2.52
CA ARG A 119 -2.67 4.77 -3.73
C ARG A 119 -2.14 3.99 -4.91
N THR A 120 -2.98 3.71 -5.91
CA THR A 120 -2.53 3.02 -7.11
C THR A 120 -2.81 3.81 -8.38
N ALA A 121 -1.86 3.78 -9.33
CA ALA A 121 -2.04 4.38 -10.65
C ALA A 121 -1.83 3.32 -11.73
N THR A 122 -2.63 3.38 -12.79
CA THR A 122 -2.41 2.58 -14.00
C THR A 122 -1.68 3.43 -15.01
N ARG A 123 -0.56 2.94 -15.53
CA ARG A 123 0.20 3.61 -16.59
C ARG A 123 0.31 2.70 -17.80
N TRP A 124 0.22 3.31 -18.97
CA TRP A 124 0.41 2.65 -20.25
C TRP A 124 1.70 3.16 -20.85
N GLU A 125 2.61 2.24 -21.14
CA GLU A 125 3.79 2.52 -21.94
C GLU A 125 3.69 1.66 -23.22
N SER A 126 3.42 2.32 -24.35
CA SER A 126 3.05 1.66 -25.59
C SER A 126 1.85 0.70 -25.38
N THR A 127 2.03 -0.60 -25.64
CA THR A 127 0.99 -1.64 -25.45
C THR A 127 1.01 -2.27 -24.06
N ARG A 128 1.99 -1.94 -23.21
CA ARG A 128 2.17 -2.56 -21.90
C ARG A 128 1.51 -1.74 -20.81
N LYS A 129 0.77 -2.43 -19.95
CA LYS A 129 0.08 -1.87 -18.79
C LYS A 129 0.90 -2.12 -17.52
N PHE A 130 1.31 -1.04 -16.87
CA PHE A 130 2.01 -1.06 -15.60
C PHE A 130 1.10 -0.58 -14.47
N LYS A 131 1.32 -1.13 -13.28
CA LYS A 131 0.65 -0.72 -12.05
C LYS A 131 1.70 -0.08 -11.15
N TRP A 132 1.44 1.15 -10.75
CA TRP A 132 2.26 1.87 -9.78
C TRP A 132 1.53 1.87 -8.45
N TYR A 133 2.29 1.66 -7.38
CA TYR A 133 1.81 1.68 -6.00
C TYR A 133 2.52 2.81 -5.27
N PHE A 134 1.78 3.64 -4.56
CA PHE A 134 2.29 4.76 -3.79
C PHE A 134 1.98 4.52 -2.31
N PRO A 135 2.89 3.89 -1.55
CA PRO A 135 2.71 3.71 -0.12
C PRO A 135 2.61 5.05 0.62
N SER A 136 1.70 5.13 1.59
CA SER A 136 1.62 6.27 2.50
C SER A 136 2.79 6.24 3.47
N TYR A 137 3.62 7.28 3.46
CA TYR A 137 4.84 7.33 4.26
C TYR A 137 4.57 7.56 5.75
N CYS A 138 3.55 8.36 6.08
CA CYS A 138 3.21 8.67 7.47
C CYS A 138 1.70 8.93 7.62
N PRO A 139 0.84 7.90 7.46
CA PRO A 139 -0.59 8.07 7.68
C PRO A 139 -0.86 8.43 9.14
N ARG A 140 -1.76 9.38 9.37
CA ARG A 140 -2.34 9.60 10.70
C ARG A 140 -3.25 8.42 11.00
N ILE A 141 -3.10 7.83 12.19
CA ILE A 141 -3.81 6.62 12.57
C ILE A 141 -4.53 6.85 13.89
N THR A 142 -5.82 6.48 13.92
CA THR A 142 -6.66 6.55 15.12
C THR A 142 -6.35 5.41 16.08
N ASP A 143 -6.83 5.50 17.32
CA ASP A 143 -6.57 4.45 18.33
C ASP A 143 -7.23 3.11 17.99
N ASP A 144 -8.40 3.15 17.34
CA ASP A 144 -9.09 1.99 16.78
C ASP A 144 -8.46 1.48 15.46
N GLY A 145 -7.38 2.12 15.01
CA GLY A 145 -6.53 1.64 13.94
C GLY A 145 -6.99 1.98 12.54
N TYR A 146 -7.75 3.05 12.33
CA TYR A 146 -8.12 3.58 11.00
C TYR A 146 -7.13 4.65 10.53
N VAL A 147 -6.89 4.70 9.22
CA VAL A 147 -6.15 5.81 8.61
C VAL A 147 -7.07 7.03 8.55
N VAL A 148 -6.48 8.20 8.74
CA VAL A 148 -7.15 9.49 8.64
C VAL A 148 -6.62 10.22 7.40
N ASP A 149 -7.53 10.80 6.63
CA ASP A 149 -7.18 11.60 5.45
C ASP A 149 -6.70 13.02 5.82
N GLU A 150 -6.47 13.84 4.79
CA GLU A 150 -5.97 15.21 4.94
C GLU A 150 -6.95 16.12 5.69
N ASP A 151 -8.26 15.84 5.59
CA ASP A 151 -9.34 16.60 6.22
C ASP A 151 -9.60 16.15 7.68
N GLY A 152 -8.90 15.13 8.16
CA GLY A 152 -9.11 14.59 9.50
C GLY A 152 -10.22 13.53 9.57
N THR A 153 -10.72 13.05 8.43
CA THR A 153 -11.80 12.06 8.35
C THR A 153 -11.23 10.63 8.34
N LYS A 154 -11.90 9.72 9.07
CA LYS A 154 -11.52 8.30 9.07
C LYS A 154 -11.83 7.66 7.72
N ILE A 155 -10.84 6.97 7.15
CA ILE A 155 -11.00 6.15 5.95
C ILE A 155 -11.53 4.78 6.37
N VAL A 156 -12.83 4.55 6.16
CA VAL A 156 -13.49 3.26 6.42
C VAL A 156 -13.63 2.48 5.12
N PRO A 157 -13.07 1.26 5.02
CA PRO A 157 -13.12 0.47 3.79
C PRO A 157 -14.52 -0.13 3.56
N ASP A 158 -14.92 -0.28 2.30
CA ASP A 158 -16.01 -1.19 1.94
C ASP A 158 -15.53 -2.64 2.15
N MET A 159 -16.16 -3.34 3.10
CA MET A 159 -15.83 -4.73 3.47
C MET A 159 -15.96 -5.72 2.30
N ASN A 160 -16.68 -5.39 1.24
CA ASN A 160 -16.72 -6.23 0.03
C ASN A 160 -15.37 -6.35 -0.66
N VAL A 161 -14.47 -5.37 -0.49
CA VAL A 161 -13.10 -5.40 -1.05
C VAL A 161 -12.30 -6.58 -0.49
N TYR A 162 -12.64 -7.05 0.71
CA TYR A 162 -11.93 -8.14 1.37
C TYR A 162 -12.30 -9.50 0.78
N ARG A 163 -13.42 -9.59 0.07
CA ARG A 163 -13.87 -10.81 -0.60
C ARG A 163 -13.12 -10.98 -1.93
N PRO A 164 -12.75 -12.21 -2.32
CA PRO A 164 -12.19 -12.49 -3.62
C PRO A 164 -13.14 -12.03 -4.72
N ARG A 165 -12.62 -11.37 -5.75
CA ARG A 165 -13.43 -11.02 -6.92
C ARG A 165 -13.97 -12.30 -7.56
N ARG A 166 -15.29 -12.45 -7.60
CA ARG A 166 -15.94 -13.52 -8.36
C ARG A 166 -15.49 -13.38 -9.82
N LYS A 167 -14.92 -14.44 -10.41
CA LYS A 167 -14.73 -14.50 -11.86
C LYS A 167 -16.11 -14.27 -12.48
N ARG A 168 -16.28 -13.25 -13.32
CA ARG A 168 -17.45 -13.18 -14.20
C ARG A 168 -17.43 -14.50 -14.98
N LYS A 169 -18.42 -15.37 -14.74
CA LYS A 169 -18.66 -16.48 -15.66
C LYS A 169 -18.88 -15.81 -17.02
N GLY A 170 -18.01 -16.12 -17.98
CA GLY A 170 -18.23 -15.68 -19.35
C GLY A 170 -19.62 -16.11 -19.74
N VAL A 171 -20.42 -15.17 -20.25
CA VAL A 171 -21.58 -15.51 -21.04
C VAL A 171 -21.02 -16.28 -22.23
N ALA A 172 -21.36 -17.56 -22.31
CA ALA A 172 -21.03 -18.43 -23.43
C ALA A 172 -21.73 -17.94 -24.70
#